data_AF-A0A6M1YY87-F1
#
_entry.id   AF-A0A6M1YY87-F1
#
_cell.length_a   1.000
_cell.length_b   1.000
_cell.length_c   1.000
_cell.angle_alpha   90.00
_cell.angle_beta   90.00
_cell.angle_gamma   90.00
#
_symmetry.space_group_name_H-M   'P 1'
#
loop_
_entity.id
_entity.type
_entity.pdbx_description
1 polymer ?
#
loop_
_entity_poly.entity_id
_entity_poly.type
_entity_poly.pdbx_seq_one_letter_code
_entity_poly.pdbx_strand_id
1 'polypeptide(L)'
;MSFSQKLKSRIASPRSYGSFIQEEAAMKNFRLCMGEVGKKEEGNWLVLYFLIDEEDGEVADAKFQVFGPPALVGAADILAELVLRKNYLQAARISADLIDKQVQDKEGKAAFPEEAAPYLNLVLEAVDLISDQCMDIPIADTYIAPPEMVEGERQVYPNWETLSDEQKKGVIIEVMDKEVRPYVELDAGGVEVLKIEENRVTIAYSGNCTSCFSATGATLDAIGSILRNKIFPDLMVIPDMSLLQ
;
A
#
# COMPACT_ATOMS: atom_id res chain seq x y z
N MET A 1 -9.30 24.86 0.02
CA MET A 1 -8.37 24.66 1.16
C MET A 1 -6.91 24.80 0.67
N SER A 2 -5.90 24.81 1.54
CA SER A 2 -4.48 24.89 1.13
C SER A 2 -3.77 23.54 1.30
N PHE A 3 -2.75 23.29 0.47
CA PHE A 3 -1.93 22.08 0.55
C PHE A 3 -1.28 21.89 1.93
N SER A 4 -1.11 20.63 2.34
CA SER A 4 -0.26 20.27 3.48
C SER A 4 1.20 20.70 3.27
N GLN A 5 1.97 20.79 4.35
CA GLN A 5 3.40 21.10 4.27
C GLN A 5 4.18 19.97 3.60
N LYS A 6 3.85 18.70 3.91
CA LYS A 6 4.43 17.54 3.20
C LYS A 6 4.17 17.62 1.70
N LEU A 7 2.94 17.91 1.28
CA LEU A 7 2.59 18.02 -0.14
C LEU A 7 3.34 19.18 -0.82
N LYS A 8 3.42 20.35 -0.17
CA LYS A 8 4.21 21.49 -0.69
C LYS A 8 5.68 21.12 -0.89
N SER A 9 6.25 20.34 0.04
CA SER A 9 7.63 19.87 -0.08
C SER A 9 7.83 18.95 -1.29
N ARG A 10 6.88 18.04 -1.57
CA ARG A 10 6.92 17.17 -2.74
C ARG A 10 6.81 17.94 -4.05
N ILE A 11 5.90 18.91 -4.10
CA ILE A 11 5.71 19.80 -5.26
C ILE A 11 6.97 20.62 -5.56
N ALA A 12 7.62 21.15 -4.52
CA ALA A 12 8.79 22.01 -4.70
C ALA A 12 10.06 21.25 -5.10
N SER A 13 10.16 19.97 -4.74
CA SER A 13 11.34 19.13 -4.97
C SER A 13 10.94 17.68 -5.26
N PRO A 14 10.32 17.41 -6.43
CA PRO A 14 9.90 16.07 -6.80
C PRO A 14 11.10 15.13 -6.92
N ARG A 15 10.99 13.93 -6.36
CA ARG A 15 12.09 12.96 -6.31
C ARG A 15 12.15 12.11 -7.57
N SER A 16 11.01 11.82 -8.18
CA SER A 16 10.88 10.87 -9.29
C SER A 16 10.72 11.54 -10.65
N TYR A 17 11.03 12.84 -10.77
CA TYR A 17 10.94 13.54 -12.04
C TYR A 17 11.99 13.03 -13.03
N GLY A 18 11.56 12.63 -14.22
CA GLY A 18 12.43 12.14 -15.28
C GLY A 18 11.72 11.16 -16.23
N SER A 19 12.52 10.45 -17.02
CA SER A 19 12.05 9.39 -17.91
C SER A 19 13.06 8.23 -17.93
N PHE A 20 12.66 7.13 -18.57
CA PHE A 20 13.54 6.03 -18.96
C PHE A 20 13.61 5.96 -20.48
N ILE A 21 14.71 5.42 -21.01
CA ILE A 21 14.81 5.02 -22.42
C ILE A 21 14.69 3.50 -22.53
N GLN A 22 14.07 3.01 -23.60
CA GLN A 22 13.74 1.59 -23.79
C GLN A 22 14.99 0.69 -23.77
N GLU A 23 16.12 1.20 -24.24
CA GLU A 23 17.42 0.52 -24.27
C GLU A 23 18.03 0.32 -22.86
N GLU A 24 17.71 1.18 -21.89
CA GLU A 24 18.14 1.03 -20.49
C GLU A 24 17.37 -0.07 -19.76
N ALA A 25 16.09 -0.27 -20.12
CA ALA A 25 15.22 -1.29 -19.52
C ALA A 25 15.62 -2.72 -19.95
N ALA A 26 15.99 -2.89 -21.22
CA ALA A 26 16.33 -4.19 -21.82
C ALA A 26 17.59 -4.85 -21.23
N MET A 27 18.45 -4.10 -20.53
CA MET A 27 19.69 -4.65 -19.97
C MET A 27 19.49 -5.44 -18.66
N LYS A 28 18.29 -5.51 -18.09
CA LYS A 28 18.08 -6.01 -16.70
C LYS A 28 16.75 -6.76 -16.45
N ASN A 29 16.22 -7.55 -17.40
CA ASN A 29 14.92 -8.24 -17.26
C ASN A 29 13.74 -7.31 -16.91
N PHE A 30 13.86 -6.00 -17.17
CA PHE A 30 12.80 -5.03 -16.91
C PHE A 30 12.09 -4.64 -18.20
N ARG A 31 10.76 -4.62 -18.15
CA ARG A 31 9.91 -4.00 -19.17
C ARG A 31 9.61 -2.56 -18.78
N LEU A 32 9.80 -1.65 -19.73
CA LEU A 32 9.32 -0.29 -19.61
C LEU A 32 7.84 -0.24 -20.03
N CYS A 33 6.92 -0.06 -19.07
CA CYS A 33 5.50 0.22 -19.32
C CYS A 33 5.24 1.73 -19.11
N MET A 34 4.40 2.36 -19.93
CA MET A 34 4.20 3.83 -19.91
C MET A 34 2.73 4.26 -19.96
N GLY A 35 2.31 5.16 -19.07
CA GLY A 35 0.94 5.69 -19.02
C GLY A 35 0.93 7.18 -19.35
N GLU A 36 0.47 7.55 -20.54
CA GLU A 36 0.31 8.95 -20.95
C GLU A 36 -1.16 9.36 -20.88
N VAL A 37 -1.43 10.45 -20.17
CA VAL A 37 -2.78 10.97 -19.92
C VAL A 37 -2.82 12.49 -20.02
N GLY A 38 -3.99 13.02 -20.38
CA GLY A 38 -4.20 14.45 -20.57
C GLY A 38 -3.49 15.01 -21.80
N LYS A 39 -3.49 16.34 -21.93
CA LYS A 39 -2.93 17.07 -23.08
C LYS A 39 -2.29 18.38 -22.65
N LYS A 40 -1.18 18.75 -23.29
CA LYS A 40 -0.46 19.99 -22.97
C LYS A 40 -1.30 21.22 -23.29
N GLU A 41 -2.15 21.15 -24.31
CA GLU A 41 -3.05 22.21 -24.75
C GLU A 41 -4.17 22.47 -23.73
N GLU A 42 -4.59 21.45 -22.99
CA GLU A 42 -5.62 21.52 -21.94
C GLU A 42 -5.02 21.95 -20.58
N GLY A 43 -3.69 22.09 -20.52
CA GLY A 43 -2.97 22.54 -19.32
C GLY A 43 -2.72 21.45 -18.29
N ASN A 44 -2.99 20.19 -18.62
CA ASN A 44 -2.81 19.03 -17.75
C ASN A 44 -2.34 17.82 -18.58
N TRP A 45 -1.05 17.51 -18.49
CA TRP A 45 -0.41 16.40 -19.18
C TRP A 45 0.53 15.67 -18.24
N LEU A 46 0.48 14.34 -18.26
CA LEU A 46 1.30 13.48 -17.42
C LEU A 46 1.72 12.25 -18.22
N VAL A 47 2.98 11.87 -18.07
CA VAL A 47 3.49 10.56 -18.48
C VAL A 47 4.14 9.90 -17.27
N LEU A 48 3.66 8.72 -16.89
CA LEU A 48 4.30 7.84 -15.94
C LEU A 48 5.10 6.76 -16.68
N TYR A 49 6.25 6.40 -16.11
CA TYR A 49 7.14 5.38 -16.62
C TYR A 49 7.45 4.39 -15.51
N PHE A 50 7.05 3.12 -15.65
CA PHE A 50 7.40 2.07 -14.70
C PHE A 50 8.39 1.09 -15.35
N LEU A 51 9.44 0.74 -14.61
CA LEU A 51 10.27 -0.43 -14.90
C LEU A 51 9.69 -1.61 -14.13
N ILE A 52 9.08 -2.54 -14.86
CA ILE A 52 8.44 -3.73 -14.32
C ILE A 52 9.37 -4.92 -14.50
N ASP A 53 9.60 -5.69 -13.45
CA ASP A 53 10.30 -6.97 -13.54
C ASP A 53 9.45 -7.98 -14.32
N GLU A 54 9.99 -8.53 -15.41
CA GLU A 54 9.27 -9.51 -16.22
C GLU A 54 9.16 -10.89 -15.55
N GLU A 55 9.87 -11.13 -14.44
CA GLU A 55 9.79 -12.39 -13.68
C GLU A 55 8.58 -12.46 -12.75
N ASP A 56 8.23 -11.35 -12.09
CA ASP A 56 7.19 -11.33 -11.04
C ASP A 56 6.22 -10.14 -11.09
N GLY A 57 6.41 -9.22 -12.05
CA GLY A 57 5.56 -8.05 -12.24
C GLY A 57 5.81 -6.92 -11.24
N GLU A 58 6.86 -6.96 -10.42
CA GLU A 58 7.23 -5.90 -9.46
C GLU A 58 7.65 -4.60 -10.17
N VAL A 59 7.17 -3.45 -9.67
CA VAL A 59 7.65 -2.12 -10.06
C VAL A 59 9.00 -1.86 -9.38
N ALA A 60 10.08 -2.03 -10.13
CA ALA A 60 11.45 -1.83 -9.66
C ALA A 60 11.83 -0.35 -9.54
N ASP A 61 11.33 0.48 -10.45
CA ASP A 61 11.54 1.93 -10.44
C ASP A 61 10.39 2.66 -11.17
N ALA A 62 10.14 3.90 -10.80
CA ALA A 62 9.07 4.72 -11.36
C ALA A 62 9.53 6.17 -11.54
N LYS A 63 9.28 6.71 -12.73
CA LYS A 63 9.56 8.11 -13.07
C LYS A 63 8.35 8.77 -13.72
N PHE A 64 8.36 10.09 -13.75
CA PHE A 64 7.29 10.84 -14.40
C PHE A 64 7.76 12.13 -15.08
N GLN A 65 7.03 12.51 -16.12
CA GLN A 65 7.06 13.85 -16.71
C GLN A 65 5.68 14.47 -16.61
N VAL A 66 5.60 15.74 -16.24
CA VAL A 66 4.32 16.41 -16.02
C VAL A 66 4.36 17.85 -16.50
N PHE A 67 3.23 18.32 -17.03
CA PHE A 67 2.93 19.72 -17.26
C PHE A 67 1.52 19.99 -16.77
N GLY A 68 1.39 20.78 -15.71
CA GLY A 68 0.08 21.14 -15.20
C GLY A 68 0.07 21.68 -13.78
N PRO A 69 -1.10 21.66 -13.11
CA PRO A 69 -1.29 22.26 -11.80
C PRO A 69 -0.39 21.63 -10.73
N PRO A 70 0.01 22.37 -9.69
CA PRO A 70 0.87 21.86 -8.61
C PRO A 70 0.35 20.57 -7.96
N ALA A 71 -0.97 20.42 -7.83
CA ALA A 71 -1.58 19.20 -7.30
C ALA A 71 -1.25 17.96 -8.15
N LEU A 72 -1.24 18.09 -9.48
CA LEU A 72 -0.89 17.00 -10.39
C LEU A 72 0.59 16.60 -10.23
N VAL A 73 1.49 17.58 -10.08
CA VAL A 73 2.92 17.34 -9.81
C VAL A 73 3.10 16.56 -8.51
N GLY A 74 2.44 17.00 -7.44
CA GLY A 74 2.52 16.34 -6.13
C GLY A 74 1.96 14.92 -6.17
N ALA A 75 0.78 14.73 -6.78
CA ALA A 75 0.14 13.43 -6.90
C ALA A 75 1.01 12.43 -7.70
N ALA A 76 1.59 12.85 -8.83
CA ALA A 76 2.48 12.01 -9.64
C ALA A 76 3.74 11.59 -8.86
N ASP A 77 4.38 12.51 -8.14
CA ASP A 77 5.59 12.22 -7.36
C ASP A 77 5.30 11.30 -6.16
N ILE A 78 4.15 11.44 -5.51
CA ILE A 78 3.73 10.55 -4.41
C ILE A 78 3.38 9.17 -4.95
N LEU A 79 2.63 9.10 -6.04
CA LEU A 79 2.27 7.83 -6.66
C LEU A 79 3.53 7.07 -7.10
N ALA A 80 4.49 7.73 -7.75
CA ALA A 80 5.75 7.12 -8.16
C ALA A 80 6.53 6.51 -6.98
N GLU A 81 6.39 7.04 -5.77
CA GLU A 81 6.96 6.45 -4.55
C GLU A 81 6.14 5.27 -4.02
N LEU A 82 4.80 5.38 -4.04
CA LEU A 82 3.90 4.36 -3.51
C LEU A 82 3.91 3.04 -4.31
N VAL A 83 4.14 3.12 -5.62
CA VAL A 83 4.12 1.94 -6.51
C VAL A 83 5.37 1.09 -6.40
N LEU A 84 6.48 1.62 -5.88
CA LEU A 84 7.73 0.86 -5.75
C LEU A 84 7.51 -0.39 -4.90
N ARG A 85 8.11 -1.51 -5.33
CA ARG A 85 8.00 -2.81 -4.64
C ARG A 85 6.58 -3.40 -4.60
N LYS A 86 5.68 -2.91 -5.45
CA LYS A 86 4.35 -3.50 -5.69
C LYS A 86 4.36 -4.14 -7.05
N ASN A 87 3.56 -5.19 -7.26
CA ASN A 87 3.29 -5.63 -8.63
C ASN A 87 2.32 -4.69 -9.35
N TYR A 88 2.27 -4.76 -10.68
CA TYR A 88 1.44 -3.86 -11.49
C TYR A 88 -0.07 -3.92 -11.15
N LEU A 89 -0.61 -5.06 -10.68
CA LEU A 89 -2.00 -5.15 -10.21
C LEU A 89 -2.21 -4.46 -8.86
N GLN A 90 -1.26 -4.58 -7.94
CA GLN A 90 -1.28 -3.88 -6.65
C GLN A 90 -1.15 -2.36 -6.87
N ALA A 91 -0.31 -1.93 -7.81
CA ALA A 91 -0.19 -0.54 -8.20
C ALA A 91 -1.52 0.01 -8.72
N ALA A 92 -2.25 -0.74 -9.55
CA ALA A 92 -3.57 -0.36 -10.06
C ALA A 92 -4.67 -0.26 -8.97
N ARG A 93 -4.45 -0.83 -7.78
CA ARG A 93 -5.39 -0.71 -6.64
C ARG A 93 -5.14 0.52 -5.76
N ILE A 94 -4.07 1.29 -6.02
CA ILE A 94 -3.80 2.52 -5.27
C ILE A 94 -4.99 3.47 -5.45
N SER A 95 -5.44 4.06 -4.35
CA SER A 95 -6.57 4.98 -4.34
C SER A 95 -6.13 6.42 -4.12
N ALA A 96 -6.99 7.37 -4.49
CA ALA A 96 -6.78 8.78 -4.22
C ALA A 96 -6.64 9.07 -2.70
N ASP A 97 -7.36 8.33 -1.86
CA ASP A 97 -7.27 8.43 -0.40
C ASP A 97 -5.89 8.00 0.12
N LEU A 98 -5.31 6.94 -0.44
CA LEU A 98 -3.95 6.50 -0.07
C LEU A 98 -2.90 7.56 -0.45
N ILE A 99 -3.03 8.16 -1.64
CA ILE A 99 -2.15 9.25 -2.09
C ILE A 99 -2.27 10.46 -1.16
N ASP A 100 -3.49 10.83 -0.75
CA ASP A 100 -3.71 11.94 0.20
C ASP A 100 -3.11 11.65 1.57
N LYS A 101 -3.43 10.48 2.15
CA LYS A 101 -2.95 10.02 3.47
C LYS A 101 -1.43 10.07 3.58
N GLN A 102 -0.71 9.66 2.54
CA GLN A 102 0.76 9.63 2.51
C GLN A 102 1.39 11.00 2.81
N VAL A 103 0.70 12.10 2.48
CA VAL A 103 1.20 13.47 2.65
C VAL A 103 0.34 14.30 3.57
N GLN A 104 -0.47 13.70 4.44
CA GLN A 104 -1.15 14.43 5.51
C GLN A 104 -0.16 14.93 6.56
N ASP A 105 -0.29 16.21 6.95
CA ASP A 105 0.45 16.76 8.08
C ASP A 105 -0.10 16.22 9.42
N LYS A 106 -1.40 15.94 9.45
CA LYS A 106 -2.15 15.42 10.60
C LYS A 106 -3.20 14.44 10.11
N GLU A 107 -3.34 13.34 10.83
CA GLU A 107 -4.33 12.31 10.53
C GLU A 107 -5.75 12.90 10.43
N GLY A 108 -6.49 12.49 9.39
CA GLY A 108 -7.86 12.92 9.14
C GLY A 108 -7.99 14.33 8.55
N LYS A 109 -6.89 15.04 8.31
CA LYS A 109 -6.91 16.34 7.62
C LYS A 109 -6.34 16.17 6.21
N ALA A 110 -7.22 16.29 5.21
CA ALA A 110 -6.88 16.20 3.80
C ALA A 110 -5.64 17.03 3.44
N ALA A 111 -4.72 16.41 2.72
CA ALA A 111 -3.49 17.03 2.24
C ALA A 111 -3.72 17.80 0.94
N PHE A 112 -4.58 17.27 0.08
CA PHE A 112 -5.06 17.88 -1.14
C PHE A 112 -6.36 18.67 -0.88
N PRO A 113 -6.56 19.78 -1.59
CA PRO A 113 -7.85 20.47 -1.60
C PRO A 113 -8.85 19.67 -2.46
N GLU A 114 -10.14 19.80 -2.19
CA GLU A 114 -11.20 19.02 -2.87
C GLU A 114 -11.18 19.21 -4.41
N GLU A 115 -10.82 20.41 -4.86
CA GLU A 115 -10.70 20.76 -6.27
C GLU A 115 -9.58 20.00 -7.00
N ALA A 116 -8.70 19.29 -6.27
CA ALA A 116 -7.63 18.49 -6.83
C ALA A 116 -8.04 17.06 -7.21
N ALA A 117 -9.25 16.62 -6.86
CA ALA A 117 -9.74 15.26 -7.16
C ALA A 117 -9.58 14.84 -8.64
N PRO A 118 -9.83 15.70 -9.65
CA PRO A 118 -9.61 15.34 -11.06
C PRO A 118 -8.15 14.99 -11.37
N TYR A 119 -7.18 15.64 -10.71
CA TYR A 119 -5.75 15.37 -10.95
C TYR A 119 -5.29 14.07 -10.29
N LEU A 120 -5.88 13.72 -9.14
CA LEU A 120 -5.64 12.42 -8.50
C LEU A 120 -6.15 11.29 -9.41
N ASN A 121 -7.36 11.43 -9.95
CA ASN A 121 -7.92 10.45 -10.89
C ASN A 121 -7.10 10.33 -12.17
N LEU A 122 -6.59 11.45 -12.70
CA LEU A 122 -5.72 11.44 -13.89
C LEU A 122 -4.44 10.62 -13.66
N VAL A 123 -3.84 10.74 -12.47
CA VAL A 123 -2.66 9.95 -12.08
C VAL A 123 -2.99 8.46 -11.99
N LEU A 124 -4.16 8.11 -11.44
CA LEU A 124 -4.62 6.72 -11.36
C LEU A 124 -4.91 6.12 -12.75
N GLU A 125 -5.53 6.89 -13.64
CA GLU A 125 -5.77 6.47 -15.03
C GLU A 125 -4.46 6.11 -15.75
N ALA A 126 -3.39 6.88 -15.51
CA ALA A 126 -2.08 6.55 -16.07
C ALA A 126 -1.52 5.22 -15.53
N VAL A 127 -1.83 4.84 -14.28
CA VAL A 127 -1.46 3.53 -13.72
C VAL A 127 -2.27 2.42 -14.35
N ASP A 128 -3.56 2.62 -14.61
CA ASP A 128 -4.40 1.64 -15.28
C ASP A 128 -3.86 1.34 -16.69
N LEU A 129 -3.50 2.39 -17.46
CA LEU A 129 -2.87 2.23 -18.78
C LEU A 129 -1.54 1.46 -18.72
N ILE A 130 -0.76 1.65 -17.65
CA ILE A 130 0.47 0.88 -17.42
C ILE A 130 0.13 -0.57 -17.13
N SER A 131 -0.80 -0.83 -16.21
CA SER A 131 -1.22 -2.18 -15.80
C SER A 131 -1.70 -3.00 -17.01
N ASP A 132 -2.47 -2.38 -17.92
CA ASP A 132 -2.93 -3.02 -19.15
C ASP A 132 -1.78 -3.49 -20.06
N GLN A 133 -0.65 -2.77 -20.09
CA GLN A 133 0.53 -3.15 -20.89
C GLN A 133 1.35 -4.28 -20.29
N CYS A 134 1.12 -4.60 -19.02
CA CYS A 134 1.92 -5.57 -18.29
C CYS A 134 1.09 -6.85 -17.98
N MET A 135 -0.15 -6.98 -18.49
CA MET A 135 -1.05 -8.13 -18.22
C MET A 135 -0.53 -9.51 -18.66
N ASP A 136 0.39 -9.55 -19.62
CA ASP A 136 1.07 -10.77 -20.08
C ASP A 136 2.27 -11.17 -19.21
N ILE A 137 2.72 -10.28 -18.33
CA ILE A 137 3.80 -10.58 -17.39
C ILE A 137 3.23 -11.49 -16.30
N PRO A 138 3.86 -12.65 -16.04
CA PRO A 138 3.45 -13.46 -14.91
C PRO A 138 3.66 -12.64 -13.63
N ILE A 139 2.60 -12.50 -12.85
CA ILE A 139 2.77 -12.16 -11.46
C ILE A 139 3.22 -13.45 -10.81
N ALA A 140 4.27 -13.41 -9.99
CA ALA A 140 4.64 -14.60 -9.26
C ALA A 140 3.38 -15.10 -8.51
N ASP A 141 2.94 -16.33 -8.82
CA ASP A 141 1.77 -17.00 -8.19
C ASP A 141 1.90 -17.10 -6.66
N THR A 142 3.06 -16.72 -6.15
CA THR A 142 3.19 -16.18 -4.81
C THR A 142 2.52 -14.81 -4.72
N TYR A 143 1.19 -14.81 -4.61
CA TYR A 143 0.62 -14.17 -3.43
C TYR A 143 1.39 -14.78 -2.25
N ILE A 144 2.46 -14.12 -1.84
CA ILE A 144 3.05 -14.34 -0.53
C ILE A 144 1.97 -13.79 0.40
N ALA A 145 0.96 -14.61 0.73
CA ALA A 145 0.53 -14.65 2.12
C ALA A 145 1.84 -14.59 2.92
N PRO A 146 1.98 -13.66 3.89
CA PRO A 146 3.23 -13.40 4.60
C PRO A 146 3.95 -14.72 4.74
N PRO A 147 5.19 -14.84 4.22
CA PRO A 147 5.76 -16.11 3.75
C PRO A 147 5.33 -17.23 4.67
N GLU A 148 4.94 -18.39 4.12
CA GLU A 148 5.18 -19.60 4.90
C GLU A 148 6.67 -19.56 5.21
N MET A 149 6.98 -19.05 6.40
CA MET A 149 8.32 -18.74 6.80
C MET A 149 8.98 -20.09 6.86
N VAL A 150 9.92 -20.30 5.93
CA VAL A 150 10.88 -21.39 5.92
C VAL A 150 11.26 -21.65 7.38
N GLU A 151 11.14 -22.90 7.83
CA GLU A 151 11.50 -23.32 9.18
C GLU A 151 12.89 -22.76 9.55
N GLY A 152 12.91 -21.64 10.27
CA GLY A 152 14.10 -20.81 10.43
C GLY A 152 13.82 -19.62 11.34
N GLU A 153 14.02 -19.85 12.64
CA GLU A 153 13.95 -18.93 13.78
C GLU A 153 12.65 -18.12 13.94
N ARG A 154 11.66 -18.73 14.63
CA ARG A 154 10.58 -17.98 15.29
C ARG A 154 11.18 -16.92 16.21
N GLN A 155 11.10 -15.64 15.85
CA GLN A 155 11.40 -14.54 16.75
C GLN A 155 10.21 -14.33 17.69
N VAL A 156 10.17 -15.13 18.76
CA VAL A 156 9.26 -14.93 19.88
C VAL A 156 9.71 -13.68 20.64
N TYR A 157 8.78 -12.78 20.96
CA TYR A 157 9.10 -11.55 21.69
C TYR A 157 9.65 -11.92 23.08
N PRO A 158 10.84 -11.40 23.47
CA PRO A 158 11.51 -11.84 24.69
C PRO A 158 10.66 -11.57 25.93
N ASN A 159 10.59 -12.55 26.82
CA ASN A 159 9.88 -12.48 28.09
C ASN A 159 8.37 -12.15 27.98
N TRP A 160 7.73 -12.47 26.85
CA TRP A 160 6.30 -12.22 26.58
C TRP A 160 5.39 -12.58 27.76
N GLU A 161 5.57 -13.76 28.35
CA GLU A 161 4.73 -14.26 29.46
C GLU A 161 4.80 -13.39 30.72
N THR A 162 5.89 -12.63 30.89
CA THR A 162 6.12 -11.78 32.08
C THR A 162 5.73 -10.32 31.87
N LEU A 163 5.34 -9.93 30.65
CA LEU A 163 4.89 -8.57 30.35
C LEU A 163 3.52 -8.29 30.98
N SER A 164 3.31 -7.04 31.41
CA SER A 164 1.98 -6.55 31.79
C SER A 164 1.04 -6.48 30.59
N ASP A 165 -0.26 -6.47 30.82
CA ASP A 165 -1.26 -6.39 29.74
C ASP A 165 -1.10 -5.12 28.88
N GLU A 166 -0.71 -3.99 29.49
CA GLU A 166 -0.42 -2.75 28.77
C GLU A 166 0.81 -2.89 27.86
N GLN A 167 1.86 -3.58 28.32
CA GLN A 167 3.07 -3.84 27.53
C GLN A 167 2.78 -4.81 26.39
N LYS A 168 2.02 -5.88 26.66
CA LYS A 168 1.56 -6.84 25.64
C LYS A 168 0.75 -6.12 24.55
N LYS A 169 -0.14 -5.20 24.95
CA LYS A 169 -0.91 -4.37 24.02
C LYS A 169 -0.02 -3.49 23.16
N GLY A 170 0.98 -2.83 23.74
CA GLY A 170 1.94 -2.02 22.99
C GLY A 170 2.68 -2.81 21.91
N VAL A 171 3.19 -4.00 22.27
CA VAL A 171 3.90 -4.89 21.34
C VAL A 171 2.99 -5.39 20.22
N ILE A 172 1.77 -5.82 20.56
CA ILE A 172 0.79 -6.26 19.55
C ILE A 172 0.46 -5.11 18.60
N ILE A 173 0.20 -3.90 19.10
CA ILE A 173 -0.09 -2.74 18.25
C ILE A 173 1.09 -2.44 17.33
N GLU A 174 2.33 -2.44 17.84
CA GLU A 174 3.51 -2.17 17.03
C GLU A 174 3.68 -3.18 15.89
N VAL A 175 3.47 -4.48 16.16
CA VAL A 175 3.51 -5.52 15.14
C VAL A 175 2.35 -5.38 14.16
N MET A 176 1.14 -5.09 14.65
CA MET A 176 -0.03 -4.84 13.79
C MET A 176 0.22 -3.66 12.85
N ASP A 177 0.79 -2.57 13.33
CA ASP A 177 1.05 -1.36 12.53
C ASP A 177 2.12 -1.57 11.46
N LYS A 178 3.13 -2.41 11.75
CA LYS A 178 4.23 -2.69 10.81
C LYS A 178 3.92 -3.81 9.82
N GLU A 179 3.25 -4.86 10.28
CA GLU A 179 3.16 -6.13 9.56
C GLU A 179 1.73 -6.45 9.10
N VAL A 180 0.69 -5.78 9.61
CA VAL A 180 -0.71 -6.11 9.29
C VAL A 180 -1.44 -4.97 8.61
N ARG A 181 -1.48 -3.77 9.21
CA ARG A 181 -2.20 -2.61 8.69
C ARG A 181 -1.82 -2.24 7.26
N PRO A 182 -0.52 -2.23 6.87
CA PRO A 182 -0.15 -1.89 5.50
C PRO A 182 -0.81 -2.79 4.47
N TYR A 183 -1.02 -4.07 4.80
CA TYR A 183 -1.68 -5.03 3.90
C TYR A 183 -3.19 -4.91 3.93
N VAL A 184 -3.78 -4.75 5.13
CA VAL A 184 -5.24 -4.60 5.28
C VAL A 184 -5.74 -3.32 4.61
N GLU A 185 -4.96 -2.24 4.68
CA GLU A 185 -5.28 -0.95 4.06
C GLU A 185 -5.17 -1.01 2.52
N LEU A 186 -4.30 -1.87 1.96
CA LEU A 186 -4.23 -2.09 0.50
C LEU A 186 -5.53 -2.67 -0.07
N ASP A 187 -6.27 -3.45 0.73
CA ASP A 187 -7.57 -4.01 0.35
C ASP A 187 -8.75 -3.08 0.74
N ALA A 188 -8.46 -1.79 0.99
CA ALA A 188 -9.40 -0.80 1.49
C ALA A 188 -10.12 -1.24 2.78
N GLY A 189 -9.44 -2.06 3.58
CA GLY A 189 -9.90 -2.49 4.90
C GLY A 189 -9.29 -1.69 6.03
N GLY A 190 -9.78 -1.96 7.24
CA GLY A 190 -9.25 -1.50 8.50
C GLY A 190 -9.17 -2.66 9.48
N VAL A 191 -8.19 -2.60 10.37
CA VAL A 191 -8.11 -3.52 11.52
C VAL A 191 -7.81 -2.73 12.77
N GLU A 192 -8.50 -3.01 13.87
CA GLU A 192 -8.28 -2.35 15.15
C GLU A 192 -8.25 -3.39 16.27
N VAL A 193 -7.28 -3.28 17.17
CA VAL A 193 -7.18 -4.14 18.35
C VAL A 193 -8.08 -3.59 19.45
N LEU A 194 -9.20 -4.25 19.71
CA LEU A 194 -10.17 -3.83 20.72
C LEU A 194 -9.74 -4.26 22.12
N LYS A 195 -9.40 -5.53 22.28
CA LYS A 195 -9.17 -6.16 23.58
C LYS A 195 -8.11 -7.24 23.49
N ILE A 196 -7.34 -7.39 24.56
CA ILE A 196 -6.40 -8.49 24.74
C ILE A 196 -6.71 -9.15 26.08
N GLU A 197 -6.93 -10.46 26.06
CA GLU A 197 -7.16 -11.28 27.26
C GLU A 197 -6.29 -12.53 27.17
N GLU A 198 -5.31 -12.65 28.06
CA GLU A 198 -4.33 -13.73 28.04
C GLU A 198 -3.60 -13.80 26.68
N ASN A 199 -3.98 -14.76 25.85
CA ASN A 199 -3.45 -14.96 24.51
C ASN A 199 -4.49 -14.67 23.40
N ARG A 200 -5.66 -14.14 23.76
CA ARG A 200 -6.73 -13.81 22.81
C ARG A 200 -6.65 -12.33 22.46
N VAL A 201 -6.58 -12.03 21.17
CA VAL A 201 -6.57 -10.68 20.62
C VAL A 201 -7.87 -10.48 19.86
N THR A 202 -8.78 -9.71 20.43
CA THR A 202 -10.05 -9.35 19.77
C THR A 202 -9.81 -8.16 18.86
N ILE A 203 -10.12 -8.32 17.57
CA ILE A 203 -9.98 -7.26 16.58
C ILE A 203 -11.32 -6.89 15.94
N ALA A 204 -11.51 -5.59 15.70
CA ALA A 204 -12.48 -5.12 14.73
C ALA A 204 -11.82 -5.13 13.35
N TYR A 205 -12.41 -5.85 12.40
CA TYR A 205 -11.95 -5.86 11.01
C TYR A 205 -13.05 -5.30 10.11
N SER A 206 -12.72 -4.32 9.29
CA SER A 206 -13.58 -3.75 8.25
C SER A 206 -12.90 -3.92 6.90
N GLY A 207 -13.64 -4.20 5.83
CA GLY A 207 -13.06 -4.38 4.50
C GLY A 207 -14.10 -4.71 3.44
N ASN A 208 -13.75 -4.49 2.17
CA ASN A 208 -14.69 -4.65 1.06
C ASN A 208 -15.16 -6.10 0.82
N CYS A 209 -14.53 -7.08 1.47
CA CYS A 209 -14.90 -8.50 1.43
C CYS A 209 -15.51 -9.03 2.75
N THR A 210 -16.04 -8.17 3.62
CA THR A 210 -16.70 -8.58 4.88
C THR A 210 -17.97 -9.42 4.70
N SER A 211 -18.53 -9.50 3.48
CA SER A 211 -19.75 -10.25 3.17
C SER A 211 -19.51 -11.68 2.69
N CYS A 212 -18.26 -12.11 2.50
CA CYS A 212 -17.91 -13.50 2.20
C CYS A 212 -17.27 -14.15 3.43
N PHE A 213 -18.01 -15.05 4.11
CA PHE A 213 -17.52 -15.83 5.26
C PHE A 213 -16.15 -16.49 5.02
N SER A 214 -15.85 -16.86 3.77
CA SER A 214 -14.57 -17.45 3.36
C SER A 214 -13.41 -16.44 3.30
N ALA A 215 -13.68 -15.18 2.94
CA ALA A 215 -12.65 -14.13 2.83
C ALA A 215 -12.27 -13.56 4.20
N THR A 216 -13.22 -13.46 5.14
CA THR A 216 -12.93 -13.04 6.52
C THR A 216 -12.06 -14.06 7.24
N GLY A 217 -12.26 -15.36 7.01
CA GLY A 217 -11.46 -16.43 7.64
C GLY A 217 -9.98 -16.39 7.25
N ALA A 218 -9.68 -16.31 5.96
CA ALA A 218 -8.30 -16.31 5.46
C ALA A 218 -7.48 -15.11 5.96
N THR A 219 -8.09 -13.92 5.99
CA THR A 219 -7.43 -12.71 6.53
C THR A 219 -7.21 -12.81 8.03
N LEU A 220 -8.20 -13.28 8.80
CA LEU A 220 -8.04 -13.50 10.24
C LEU A 220 -6.94 -14.52 10.55
N ASP A 221 -6.85 -15.59 9.75
CA ASP A 221 -5.82 -16.61 9.89
C ASP A 221 -4.41 -16.07 9.56
N ALA A 222 -4.30 -15.21 8.55
CA ALA A 222 -3.05 -14.54 8.21
C ALA A 222 -2.58 -13.60 9.33
N ILE A 223 -3.48 -12.77 9.87
CA ILE A 223 -3.19 -11.89 11.02
C ILE A 223 -2.75 -12.73 12.22
N GLY A 224 -3.49 -13.80 12.53
CA GLY A 224 -3.13 -14.72 13.60
C GLY A 224 -1.75 -15.34 13.41
N SER A 225 -1.40 -15.71 12.19
CA SER A 225 -0.09 -16.30 11.88
C SER A 225 1.05 -15.30 12.06
N ILE A 226 0.87 -14.05 11.66
CA ILE A 226 1.85 -12.97 11.88
C ILE A 226 2.08 -12.79 13.38
N LEU A 227 1.02 -12.62 14.18
CA LEU A 227 1.16 -12.42 15.62
C LEU A 227 1.81 -13.62 16.31
N ARG A 228 1.44 -14.85 15.93
CA ARG A 228 2.05 -16.06 16.49
C ARG A 228 3.54 -16.14 16.23
N ASN A 229 3.96 -15.78 15.02
CA ASN A 229 5.35 -15.94 14.61
C ASN A 229 6.26 -14.80 15.07
N LYS A 230 5.72 -13.58 15.21
CA LYS A 230 6.49 -12.38 15.60
C LYS A 230 6.42 -12.08 17.10
N ILE A 231 5.44 -12.63 17.80
CA ILE A 231 5.18 -12.30 19.21
C ILE A 231 5.17 -13.56 20.06
N PHE A 232 4.13 -14.38 19.95
CA PHE A 232 3.95 -15.53 20.84
C PHE A 232 3.08 -16.62 20.21
N PRO A 233 3.54 -17.88 20.16
CA PRO A 233 2.93 -18.94 19.34
C PRO A 233 1.49 -19.31 19.75
N ASP A 234 1.07 -19.02 20.98
CA ASP A 234 -0.28 -19.36 21.43
C ASP A 234 -1.29 -18.21 21.22
N LEU A 235 -0.88 -17.10 20.57
CA LEU A 235 -1.79 -16.01 20.26
C LEU A 235 -2.90 -16.44 19.30
N MET A 236 -4.13 -16.12 19.69
CA MET A 236 -5.35 -16.35 18.91
C MET A 236 -6.03 -15.03 18.60
N VAL A 237 -6.27 -14.80 17.31
CA VAL A 237 -7.01 -13.62 16.83
C VAL A 237 -8.48 -14.00 16.72
N ILE A 238 -9.35 -13.16 17.26
CA ILE A 238 -10.79 -13.37 17.28
C ILE A 238 -11.46 -12.11 16.72
N PRO A 239 -12.37 -12.23 15.73
CA PRO A 239 -13.12 -11.08 15.26
C PRO A 239 -14.12 -10.62 16.33
N ASP A 240 -14.34 -9.32 16.41
CA ASP A 240 -15.45 -8.78 17.18
C ASP A 240 -16.78 -9.10 16.49
N MET A 241 -17.54 -10.01 17.09
CA MET A 241 -18.82 -10.46 16.56
C MET A 241 -19.92 -9.38 16.67
N SER A 242 -19.66 -8.25 17.36
CA SER A 242 -20.62 -7.14 17.49
C SER A 242 -20.84 -6.36 16.19
N LEU A 243 -19.90 -6.46 15.23
CA LEU A 243 -19.93 -5.78 13.93
C LEU A 243 -20.59 -6.60 12.80
N LEU A 244 -21.03 -7.83 13.06
CA LEU A 244 -21.63 -8.74 12.08
C LEU A 244 -23.17 -8.74 12.07
N GLN A 245 -23.81 -7.61 12.44
CA GLN A 245 -25.26 -7.45 12.41
C GLN A 245 -25.76 -6.82 11.11
#